data_AF-A0A2V7DPK1-F1
#
_entry.id   AF-A0A2V7DPK1-F1
#
_cell.length_a   1.000
_cell.length_b   1.000
_cell.length_c   1.000
_cell.angle_alpha   90.00
_cell.angle_beta   90.00
_cell.angle_gamma   90.00
#
_symmetry.space_group_name_H-M   'P 1'
#
loop_
_entity.id
_entity.type
_entity.pdbx_description
1 polymer ?
#
loop_
_entity_poly.entity_id
_entity_poly.type
_entity_poly.pdbx_seq_one_letter_code
_entity_poly.pdbx_strand_id
1 'polypeptide(L)'
;SIAVPLYANVTARSRIAKAQADIRTLVSAVSIYQSHMSVYPTALADLTAVVTNPSGLTGGPFMGSIPTPPSTSWGSAYAYATNANGTFVISAAGDGATVTAP
;
A
#
# COMPACT_ATOMS: atom_id res chain seq x y z
N SER A 1 35.51 12.07 -17.20
CA SER A 1 34.71 11.56 -16.07
C SER A 1 33.32 12.19 -16.11
N ILE A 2 32.40 11.65 -15.30
CA ILE A 2 31.06 12.21 -14.96
C ILE A 2 29.92 11.80 -15.90
N ALA A 3 29.41 10.59 -15.64
CA ALA A 3 28.00 10.25 -15.84
C ALA A 3 27.38 10.02 -14.44
N VAL A 4 27.32 11.05 -13.61
CA VAL A 4 26.67 11.00 -12.28
C VAL A 4 25.19 11.45 -12.30
N PRO A 5 24.72 12.37 -13.17
CA PRO A 5 23.34 12.86 -13.08
C PRO A 5 22.28 11.95 -13.73
N LEU A 6 22.63 11.06 -14.67
CA LEU A 6 21.62 10.21 -15.32
C LEU A 6 21.18 9.03 -14.42
N TYR A 7 22.12 8.39 -13.71
CA TYR A 7 21.79 7.23 -12.86
C TYR A 7 20.93 7.61 -11.66
N ALA A 8 21.19 8.78 -11.03
CA ALA A 8 20.39 9.25 -9.90
C ALA A 8 18.90 9.41 -10.28
N ASN A 9 18.62 9.92 -11.48
CA ASN A 9 17.27 10.08 -11.99
C ASN A 9 16.59 8.74 -12.34
N VAL A 10 17.35 7.75 -12.84
CA VAL A 10 16.79 6.42 -13.17
C VAL A 10 16.38 5.66 -11.90
N THR A 11 17.19 5.70 -10.84
CA THR A 11 16.84 5.02 -9.58
C THR A 11 15.67 5.70 -8.87
N ALA A 12 15.55 7.03 -8.92
CA ALA A 12 14.38 7.72 -8.39
C ALA A 12 13.10 7.30 -9.11
N ARG A 13 13.12 7.23 -10.45
CA ARG A 13 11.96 6.79 -11.25
C ARG A 13 11.56 5.34 -10.95
N SER A 14 12.52 4.43 -10.76
CA SER A 14 12.21 3.04 -10.44
C SER A 14 11.59 2.90 -9.04
N ARG A 15 12.03 3.70 -8.06
CA ARG A 15 11.42 3.74 -6.72
C ARG A 15 10.00 4.29 -6.75
N ILE A 16 9.75 5.37 -7.52
CA ILE A 16 8.39 5.88 -7.73
C ILE A 16 7.49 4.81 -8.35
N ALA A 17 7.96 4.12 -9.40
CA ALA A 17 7.21 3.05 -10.05
C ALA A 17 6.92 1.87 -9.11
N LYS A 18 7.90 1.49 -8.27
CA LYS A 18 7.70 0.49 -7.21
C LYS A 18 6.62 0.93 -6.23
N ALA A 19 6.69 2.16 -5.70
CA ALA A 19 5.68 2.66 -4.77
C ALA A 19 4.27 2.65 -5.37
N GLN A 20 4.13 3.01 -6.65
CA GLN A 20 2.86 2.91 -7.38
C GLN A 20 2.37 1.48 -7.52
N ALA A 21 3.25 0.52 -7.81
CA ALA A 21 2.89 -0.89 -7.92
C ALA A 21 2.44 -1.46 -6.57
N ASP A 22 3.21 -1.23 -5.51
CA ASP A 22 2.90 -1.70 -4.15
C ASP A 22 1.56 -1.12 -3.67
N ILE A 23 1.33 0.18 -3.87
CA ILE A 23 0.05 0.83 -3.53
C ILE A 23 -1.11 0.21 -4.32
N ARG A 24 -0.99 -0.05 -5.62
CA ARG A 24 -2.07 -0.71 -6.39
C ARG A 24 -2.40 -2.10 -5.85
N THR A 25 -1.38 -2.87 -5.45
CA THR A 25 -1.60 -4.19 -4.84
C THR A 25 -2.32 -4.07 -3.50
N LEU A 26 -1.91 -3.11 -2.65
CA LEU A 26 -2.56 -2.86 -1.36
C LEU A 26 -4.02 -2.44 -1.53
N VAL A 27 -4.32 -1.53 -2.47
CA VAL A 27 -5.68 -1.09 -2.79
C VAL A 27 -6.57 -2.26 -3.21
N SER A 28 -6.05 -3.16 -4.04
CA SER A 28 -6.77 -4.37 -4.44
C SER A 28 -7.08 -5.27 -3.24
N ALA A 29 -6.11 -5.47 -2.35
CA ALA A 29 -6.31 -6.30 -1.16
C ALA A 29 -7.31 -5.68 -0.18
N VAL A 30 -7.26 -4.36 0.04
CA VAL A 30 -8.25 -3.63 0.83
C VAL A 30 -9.66 -3.77 0.24
N SER A 31 -9.78 -3.72 -1.09
CA SER A 31 -11.07 -3.90 -1.77
C SER A 31 -11.63 -5.31 -1.58
N ILE A 32 -10.78 -6.34 -1.65
CA ILE A 32 -11.19 -7.74 -1.39
C ILE A 32 -11.58 -7.93 0.08
N TYR A 33 -10.79 -7.37 1.01
CA TYR A 33 -11.12 -7.40 2.45
C TYR A 33 -12.49 -6.76 2.69
N GLN A 34 -12.75 -5.58 2.13
CA GLN A 34 -14.02 -4.88 2.28
C GLN A 34 -15.18 -5.69 1.68
N SER A 35 -14.98 -6.34 0.54
CA SER A 35 -16.00 -7.22 -0.04
C SER A 35 -16.32 -8.42 0.84
N HIS A 36 -15.36 -8.93 1.62
CA HIS A 36 -15.56 -10.08 2.51
C HIS A 36 -16.15 -9.67 3.86
N MET A 37 -15.64 -8.57 4.43
CA MET A 37 -15.93 -8.13 5.80
C MET A 37 -17.05 -7.08 5.86
N SER A 38 -17.45 -6.51 4.72
CA SER A 38 -18.37 -5.36 4.61
C SER A 38 -17.88 -4.10 5.33
N VAL A 39 -16.61 -4.06 5.75
CA VAL A 39 -15.94 -2.93 6.39
C VAL A 39 -14.50 -2.85 5.88
N TYR A 40 -13.92 -1.64 5.86
CA TYR A 40 -12.50 -1.48 5.58
C TYR A 40 -11.64 -2.02 6.74
N PRO A 41 -10.43 -2.50 6.46
CA PRO A 41 -9.50 -2.88 7.52
C PRO A 41 -9.15 -1.66 8.37
N THR A 42 -8.82 -1.89 9.63
CA THR A 42 -8.42 -0.80 10.55
C THR A 42 -6.95 -0.43 10.36
N ALA A 43 -6.15 -1.39 9.92
CA ALA A 43 -4.76 -1.21 9.53
C ALA A 43 -4.40 -2.14 8.36
N LEU A 44 -3.37 -1.79 7.59
CA LEU A 44 -2.88 -2.66 6.52
C LEU A 44 -2.46 -4.04 7.03
N ALA A 45 -2.02 -4.17 8.29
CA ALA A 45 -1.66 -5.44 8.90
C ALA A 45 -2.80 -6.48 8.88
N ASP A 46 -4.07 -6.03 8.93
CA ASP A 46 -5.25 -6.90 8.89
C ASP A 46 -5.32 -7.72 7.59
N LEU A 47 -4.70 -7.24 6.50
CA LEU A 47 -4.66 -7.93 5.21
C LEU A 47 -3.84 -9.22 5.24
N THR A 48 -2.97 -9.38 6.25
CA THR A 48 -2.13 -10.58 6.43
C THR A 48 -2.72 -11.59 7.39
N ALA A 49 -3.87 -11.27 8.00
CA ALA A 49 -4.55 -12.15 8.94
C ALA A 49 -5.64 -12.97 8.23
N VAL A 50 -5.94 -14.13 8.81
CA VAL A 50 -7.20 -14.83 8.56
C VAL A 50 -8.28 -14.13 9.38
N VAL A 51 -9.42 -13.83 8.75
CA VAL A 51 -10.54 -13.12 9.39
C VAL A 51 -11.85 -13.87 9.18
N THR A 52 -12.78 -13.70 10.11
CA THR A 52 -14.12 -14.25 10.02
C THR A 52 -15.14 -13.12 9.93
N ASN A 53 -16.01 -13.14 8.93
CA ASN A 53 -17.03 -12.12 8.75
C ASN A 53 -18.23 -12.31 9.70
N PRO A 54 -19.16 -11.34 9.79
CA PRO A 54 -20.33 -11.45 10.69
C PRO A 54 -21.24 -12.65 10.41
N SER A 55 -21.16 -13.26 9.23
CA SER A 55 -21.90 -14.47 8.86
C SER A 55 -21.18 -15.76 9.23
N GLY A 56 -20.03 -15.68 9.91
CA GLY A 56 -19.23 -16.84 10.32
C GLY A 56 -18.34 -17.43 9.22
N LEU A 57 -18.20 -16.74 8.07
CA LEU A 57 -17.34 -17.21 6.97
C LEU A 57 -15.91 -16.74 7.18
N THR A 58 -14.97 -17.67 7.09
CA THR A 58 -13.53 -17.39 7.21
C THR A 58 -12.92 -17.12 5.84
N GLY A 59 -12.06 -16.10 5.77
CA GLY A 59 -11.32 -15.71 4.58
C GLY A 59 -9.92 -15.19 4.91
N GLY A 60 -9.16 -14.90 3.86
CA GLY A 60 -7.78 -14.44 3.96
C GLY A 60 -6.74 -15.56 4.13
N PRO A 61 -5.45 -15.22 4.27
CA PRO A 61 -4.92 -13.85 4.20
C PRO A 61 -5.10 -13.25 2.80
N PHE A 62 -5.40 -11.95 2.73
CA PHE A 62 -5.60 -11.23 1.47
C PHE A 62 -4.28 -10.77 0.85
N MET A 63 -3.20 -10.76 1.64
CA MET A 63 -1.82 -10.59 1.21
C MET A 63 -0.90 -11.50 2.03
N GLY A 64 0.14 -12.06 1.40
CA GLY A 64 1.14 -12.85 2.13
C GLY A 64 2.04 -12.01 3.05
N SER A 65 2.24 -10.74 2.72
CA SER A 65 2.93 -9.75 3.56
C SER A 65 2.61 -8.33 3.10
N ILE A 66 2.79 -7.34 3.97
CA ILE A 66 2.68 -5.93 3.58
C ILE A 66 4.00 -5.51 2.92
N PRO A 67 3.96 -4.98 1.67
CA PRO A 67 5.16 -4.53 1.00
C PRO A 67 5.79 -3.37 1.76
N THR A 68 7.12 -3.35 1.80
CA THR A 68 7.88 -2.24 2.36
C THR A 68 8.10 -1.15 1.32
N PRO A 69 8.12 0.13 1.71
CA PRO A 69 8.47 1.21 0.80
C PRO A 69 9.82 1.00 0.10
N PRO A 70 10.05 1.65 -1.07
CA PRO A 70 11.23 1.39 -1.90
C PRO A 70 12.58 1.70 -1.23
N SER A 71 12.60 2.58 -0.23
CA SER A 71 13.78 2.92 0.59
C SER A 71 13.34 3.67 1.84
N THR A 72 14.26 3.85 2.80
CA THR A 72 14.00 4.60 4.05
C THR A 72 13.63 6.07 3.82
N SER A 73 14.03 6.66 2.69
CA SER A 73 13.61 8.00 2.27
C SER A 73 12.13 8.11 1.90
N TRP A 74 11.42 6.99 1.74
CA TRP A 74 9.98 6.92 1.51
C TRP A 74 9.17 6.66 2.79
N GLY A 75 9.85 6.64 3.95
CA GLY A 75 9.30 6.19 5.22
C GLY A 75 9.48 4.68 5.44
N SER A 76 9.09 4.21 6.63
CA SER A 76 9.20 2.80 7.02
C SER A 76 7.98 1.96 6.61
N ALA A 77 6.85 2.59 6.32
CA ALA A 77 5.60 1.94 5.94
C ALA A 77 4.77 2.84 5.03
N TYR A 78 3.83 2.25 4.29
CA TYR A 78 2.79 2.99 3.60
C TYR A 78 1.80 3.58 4.60
N ALA A 79 1.44 4.85 4.41
CA ALA A 79 0.40 5.49 5.20
C ALA A 79 -0.98 4.98 4.75
N TYR A 80 -1.82 4.65 5.72
CA TYR A 80 -3.18 4.17 5.50
C TYR A 80 -4.13 4.99 6.36
N ALA A 81 -5.21 5.50 5.76
CA ALA A 81 -6.28 6.14 6.49
C ALA A 81 -7.63 5.75 5.90
N THR A 82 -8.61 5.54 6.77
CA THR A 82 -10.02 5.43 6.42
C THR A 82 -10.72 6.71 6.82
N ASN A 83 -11.71 7.13 6.02
CA ASN A 83 -12.54 8.28 6.32
C ASN A 83 -13.95 7.82 6.68
N ALA A 84 -14.63 8.58 7.54
CA ALA A 84 -16.01 8.32 7.95
C ALA A 84 -17.00 8.27 6.77
N ASN A 85 -16.62 8.80 5.60
CA ASN A 85 -17.40 8.77 4.37
C ASN A 85 -17.33 7.44 3.62
N GLY A 86 -16.73 6.40 4.20
CA GLY A 86 -16.60 5.10 3.54
C GLY A 86 -15.58 5.11 2.40
N THR A 87 -14.51 5.88 2.56
CA THR A 87 -13.36 5.85 1.64
C THR A 87 -12.10 5.50 2.40
N PHE A 88 -11.09 5.02 1.70
CA PHE A 88 -9.75 4.89 2.24
C PHE A 88 -8.74 5.62 1.36
N VAL A 89 -7.52 5.74 1.86
CA VAL A 89 -6.40 6.27 1.10
C VAL A 89 -5.13 5.56 1.54
N ILE A 90 -4.31 5.20 0.56
CA ILE A 90 -2.95 4.69 0.77
C ILE A 90 -2.00 5.68 0.13
N SER A 91 -0.96 6.08 0.87
CA SER A 91 0.05 7.00 0.34
C SER A 91 1.46 6.71 0.82
N ALA A 92 2.43 7.19 0.05
CA ALA A 92 3.83 7.28 0.44
C ALA A 92 4.50 8.45 -0.31
N ALA A 93 5.50 9.08 0.30
CA ALA A 93 6.21 10.20 -0.29
C ALA A 93 7.73 10.00 -0.18
N GLY A 94 8.44 10.25 -1.27
CA GLY A 94 9.90 10.11 -1.37
C GLY A 94 10.39 10.48 -2.77
N ASP A 95 11.70 10.69 -2.91
CA ASP A 95 12.32 11.14 -4.18
C ASP A 95 11.64 12.38 -4.82
N GLY A 96 11.07 13.27 -3.99
CA GLY A 96 10.34 14.47 -4.45
C GLY A 96 8.95 14.21 -5.03
N ALA A 97 8.43 12.99 -4.92
CA ALA A 97 7.09 12.60 -5.37
C ALA A 97 6.21 12.15 -4.20
N THR A 98 4.90 12.34 -4.34
CA THR A 98 3.88 11.71 -3.49
C THR A 98 3.04 10.78 -4.36
N VAL A 99 2.92 9.52 -3.94
CA VAL A 99 2.07 8.53 -4.59
C VAL A 99 0.89 8.27 -3.67
N THR A 100 -0.33 8.40 -4.20
CA THR A 100 -1.57 8.26 -3.45
C THR A 100 -2.60 7.51 -4.29
N ALA A 101 -3.35 6.62 -3.67
CA ALA A 101 -4.50 5.95 -4.30
C ALA A 101 -5.61 5.71 -3.27
N PRO A 102 -6.88 5.67 -3.72
CA PRO A 102 -8.01 5.37 -2.87
C PRO A 102 -8.08 3.91 -2.47
#